data_AF-U4R6W1-F1
#
_entry.id   AF-U4R6W1-F1
#
_cell.length_a   1.000
_cell.length_b   1.000
_cell.length_c   1.000
_cell.angle_alpha   90.00
_cell.angle_beta   90.00
_cell.angle_gamma   90.00
#
_symmetry.space_group_name_H-M   'P 1'
#
loop_
_entity.id
_entity.type
_entity.pdbx_description
1 polymer ?
#
loop_
_entity_poly.entity_id
_entity_poly.type
_entity_poly.pdbx_seq_one_letter_code
_entity_poly.pdbx_strand_id
1 'polypeptide(L)'
;MSSEDENRDTLYIPAGLKTQKEIYTGFGKNELRQAIIGILIIGGLDGIFALMIFNNIPVFVILLLLGIFVSVMCVQKDVTNLSALDMVKNLYNYIRSQKKFYYKSLDEWRWDHK
;
A
#
# COMPACT_ATOMS: atom_id res chain seq x y z
N MET A 1 15.49 -35.14 35.63
CA MET A 1 14.74 -33.86 35.57
C MET A 1 13.87 -33.95 34.33
N SER A 2 12.56 -33.97 34.56
CA SER A 2 11.49 -34.11 33.58
C SER A 2 11.37 -32.87 32.68
N SER A 3 10.92 -33.07 31.43
CA SER A 3 10.17 -32.18 30.52
C SER A 3 10.67 -32.37 29.07
N GLU A 4 10.17 -33.30 28.25
CA GLU A 4 8.84 -33.30 27.60
C GLU A 4 8.38 -31.95 27.00
N ASP A 5 9.30 -31.09 26.53
CA ASP A 5 8.95 -29.77 25.97
C ASP A 5 9.59 -29.45 24.60
N GLU A 6 10.04 -30.44 23.81
CA GLU A 6 10.70 -30.20 22.52
C GLU A 6 9.84 -30.49 21.28
N ASN A 7 8.54 -30.79 21.47
CA ASN A 7 7.59 -30.90 20.37
C ASN A 7 6.45 -29.91 20.54
N ARG A 8 6.79 -28.62 20.56
CA ARG A 8 5.82 -27.61 20.13
C ARG A 8 5.69 -27.81 18.64
N ASP A 9 4.65 -28.53 18.23
CA ASP A 9 4.12 -28.51 16.87
C ASP A 9 3.95 -27.05 16.46
N THR A 10 5.01 -26.42 15.94
CA THR A 10 4.91 -25.12 15.30
C THR A 10 4.20 -25.40 14.00
N LEU A 11 2.87 -25.39 14.07
CA LEU A 11 1.97 -25.54 12.94
C LEU A 11 2.45 -24.58 11.86
N TYR A 12 3.11 -25.11 10.83
CA TYR A 12 3.58 -24.32 9.71
C TYR A 12 2.34 -23.84 8.96
N ILE A 13 2.00 -22.58 9.15
CA ILE A 13 0.96 -21.92 8.37
C ILE A 13 1.63 -21.47 7.08
N PRO A 14 1.33 -22.07 5.91
CA PRO A 14 1.90 -21.62 4.66
C PRO A 14 1.54 -20.15 4.42
N ALA A 15 2.55 -19.37 4.06
CA ALA A 15 2.36 -17.99 3.64
C ALA A 15 1.45 -17.98 2.40
N GLY A 16 0.36 -17.20 2.45
CA GLY A 16 -0.63 -17.15 1.36
C GLY A 16 -1.99 -17.75 1.71
N LEU A 17 -2.18 -18.27 2.93
CA LEU A 17 -3.51 -18.63 3.43
C LEU A 17 -4.41 -17.39 3.48
N LYS A 18 -5.42 -17.36 2.61
CA LYS A 18 -6.44 -16.31 2.55
C LYS A 18 -7.38 -16.47 3.74
N THR A 19 -7.18 -15.65 4.76
CA THR A 19 -7.94 -15.72 6.02
C THR A 19 -9.34 -15.09 5.92
N GLN A 20 -9.60 -14.28 4.90
CA GLN A 20 -10.86 -13.56 4.72
C GLN A 20 -11.66 -14.09 3.51
N LYS A 21 -12.98 -14.06 3.63
CA LYS A 21 -13.89 -14.41 2.53
C LYS A 21 -13.81 -13.33 1.44
N GLU A 22 -13.09 -13.64 0.37
CA GLU A 22 -13.01 -12.84 -0.85
C GLU A 22 -14.25 -13.07 -1.73
N ILE A 23 -14.68 -12.04 -2.46
CA ILE A 23 -15.79 -12.13 -3.44
C ILE A 23 -15.25 -12.78 -4.72
N TYR A 24 -14.08 -12.33 -5.15
CA TYR A 24 -13.24 -12.94 -6.18
C TYR A 24 -11.78 -12.78 -5.75
N THR A 25 -10.87 -13.55 -6.35
CA THR A 25 -9.48 -13.61 -5.93
C THR A 25 -8.84 -12.23 -5.83
N GLY A 26 -8.41 -11.83 -4.62
CA GLY A 26 -7.78 -10.54 -4.36
C GLY A 26 -8.74 -9.37 -4.10
N PHE A 27 -10.06 -9.61 -4.02
CA PHE A 27 -11.05 -8.55 -3.76
C PHE A 27 -12.07 -8.97 -2.70
N GLY A 28 -11.96 -8.37 -1.52
CA GLY A 28 -12.83 -8.58 -0.37
C GLY A 28 -13.76 -7.41 -0.07
N LYS A 29 -14.50 -7.50 1.05
CA LYS A 29 -15.43 -6.44 1.50
C LYS A 29 -14.72 -5.13 1.86
N ASN A 30 -13.51 -5.24 2.42
CA ASN A 30 -12.71 -4.06 2.80
C ASN A 30 -12.22 -3.33 1.56
N GLU A 31 -11.77 -4.09 0.56
CA GLU A 31 -11.35 -3.58 -0.75
C GLU A 31 -12.52 -2.89 -1.46
N LEU A 32 -13.72 -3.48 -1.42
CA LEU A 32 -14.91 -2.87 -1.99
C LEU A 32 -15.19 -1.48 -1.37
N ARG A 33 -15.08 -1.35 -0.04
CA ARG A 33 -15.25 -0.04 0.63
C ARG A 33 -14.18 0.96 0.21
N GLN A 34 -12.93 0.52 0.09
CA GLN A 34 -11.83 1.38 -0.37
C GLN A 34 -12.02 1.84 -1.82
N ALA A 35 -12.47 0.94 -2.71
CA ALA A 35 -12.76 1.28 -4.10
C ALA A 35 -13.92 2.29 -4.22
N ILE A 36 -14.98 2.16 -3.41
CA ILE A 36 -16.08 3.14 -3.38
C ILE A 36 -15.58 4.52 -2.94
N ILE A 37 -14.78 4.58 -1.87
CA ILE A 37 -14.20 5.84 -1.40
C ILE A 37 -13.30 6.45 -2.47
N GLY A 38 -12.48 5.63 -3.14
CA GLY A 38 -11.63 6.06 -4.24
C GLY A 38 -12.42 6.65 -5.42
N ILE A 39 -13.52 6.01 -5.81
CA ILE A 39 -14.39 6.50 -6.89
C ILE A 39 -15.03 7.85 -6.50
N LEU A 40 -15.46 8.01 -5.26
CA LEU A 40 -16.05 9.27 -4.79
C LEU A 40 -15.03 10.42 -4.85
N ILE A 41 -13.79 10.17 -4.42
CA ILE A 41 -12.72 11.16 -4.47
C ILE A 41 -12.36 11.52 -5.92
N ILE A 42 -12.16 10.50 -6.78
CA ILE A 42 -11.79 10.71 -8.18
C ILE A 42 -12.92 11.43 -8.92
N GLY A 43 -14.18 11.02 -8.74
CA GLY A 43 -15.33 11.67 -9.35
C GLY A 43 -15.53 13.11 -8.88
N GLY A 44 -15.24 13.41 -7.61
CA GLY A 44 -15.26 14.78 -7.09
C GLY A 44 -14.18 15.66 -7.73
N LEU A 45 -12.95 15.15 -7.85
CA LEU A 45 -11.85 15.86 -8.51
C LEU A 45 -12.12 16.05 -10.01
N ASP A 46 -12.65 15.03 -10.68
CA ASP A 46 -12.99 15.09 -12.09
C ASP A 46 -14.11 16.08 -12.37
N GLY A 47 -15.13 16.14 -11.52
CA GLY A 47 -16.18 17.17 -11.60
C GLY A 47 -15.61 18.59 -11.51
N ILE A 48 -14.68 18.83 -10.59
CA ILE A 48 -14.01 20.14 -10.46
C ILE A 48 -13.14 20.43 -11.69
N PHE A 49 -12.37 19.46 -12.18
CA PHE A 49 -11.47 19.67 -13.31
C PHE A 49 -12.20 19.78 -14.65
N ALA A 50 -12.99 18.77 -15.02
CA ALA A 50 -13.55 18.67 -16.36
C ALA A 50 -14.75 19.61 -16.59
N LEU A 51 -15.63 19.79 -15.61
CA LEU A 51 -16.75 20.73 -15.74
C LEU A 51 -16.36 22.17 -15.43
N MET A 52 -15.60 22.42 -14.36
CA MET A 52 -15.34 23.80 -13.91
C MET A 52 -14.23 24.52 -14.70
N ILE A 53 -13.22 23.79 -15.21
CA ILE A 53 -12.09 24.39 -15.95
C ILE A 53 -12.29 24.30 -17.45
N PHE A 54 -12.69 23.14 -17.96
CA PHE A 54 -12.77 22.88 -19.41
C PHE A 54 -14.17 23.03 -19.98
N ASN A 55 -15.22 23.00 -19.15
CA ASN A 55 -16.64 23.01 -19.54
C ASN A 55 -16.99 21.99 -20.64
N ASN A 56 -16.28 20.84 -20.64
CA ASN A 56 -16.37 19.82 -21.68
C ASN A 56 -16.96 18.52 -21.11
N ILE A 57 -18.26 18.31 -21.32
CA ILE A 57 -19.00 17.13 -20.87
C ILE A 57 -18.40 15.80 -21.39
N PRO A 58 -17.94 15.66 -22.65
CA PRO A 58 -17.40 14.39 -23.13
C PRO A 58 -16.12 13.97 -22.40
N VAL A 59 -15.27 14.94 -22.04
CA VAL A 59 -14.01 14.71 -21.34
C VAL A 59 -14.28 14.21 -19.92
N PHE A 60 -15.26 14.81 -19.23
CA PHE A 60 -15.73 14.35 -17.92
C PHE A 60 -16.17 12.87 -17.95
N VAL A 61 -17.00 12.48 -18.93
CA VAL A 61 -17.48 11.10 -19.01
C VAL A 61 -16.33 10.11 -19.20
N ILE A 62 -15.34 10.44 -20.05
CA ILE A 62 -14.17 9.58 -20.31
C ILE A 62 -13.31 9.46 -19.05
N LEU A 63 -13.01 10.57 -18.37
CA LEU A 63 -12.19 10.59 -17.16
C LEU A 63 -12.85 9.86 -16.00
N LEU A 64 -14.16 10.00 -15.83
CA LEU A 64 -14.92 9.30 -14.80
C LEU A 64 -14.86 7.78 -15.00
N LEU A 65 -15.05 7.30 -16.25
CA LEU A 65 -14.94 5.87 -16.56
C LEU A 65 -13.53 5.33 -16.31
N LEU A 66 -12.49 6.05 -16.74
CA LEU A 66 -11.11 5.70 -16.47
C LEU A 66 -10.81 5.68 -14.96
N GLY A 67 -11.34 6.65 -14.22
CA GLY A 67 -11.21 6.77 -12.77
C GLY A 67 -11.79 5.57 -12.03
N ILE A 68 -12.94 5.05 -12.47
CA ILE A 68 -13.53 3.84 -11.89
C ILE A 68 -12.62 2.63 -12.11
N PHE A 69 -12.12 2.46 -13.34
CA PHE A 69 -11.17 1.37 -13.66
C PHE A 69 -9.90 1.45 -12.81
N VAL A 70 -9.29 2.64 -12.73
CA VAL A 70 -8.08 2.88 -11.94
C VAL A 70 -8.33 2.60 -10.45
N SER A 71 -9.47 3.05 -9.91
CA SER A 71 -9.82 2.81 -8.49
C SER A 71 -9.89 1.32 -8.17
N VAL A 72 -10.55 0.52 -9.00
CA VAL A 72 -10.66 -0.93 -8.80
C VAL A 72 -9.29 -1.60 -8.92
N MET A 73 -8.51 -1.25 -9.94
CA MET A 73 -7.18 -1.85 -10.18
C MET A 73 -6.18 -1.52 -9.07
N CYS A 74 -6.23 -0.32 -8.50
CA CYS A 74 -5.32 0.07 -7.40
C CYS A 74 -5.57 -0.69 -6.09
N VAL A 75 -6.81 -1.10 -5.85
CA VAL A 75 -7.23 -1.78 -4.62
C VAL A 75 -7.10 -3.30 -4.76
N GLN A 76 -7.19 -3.82 -5.98
CA GLN A 76 -7.08 -5.26 -6.24
C GLN A 76 -5.73 -5.80 -5.76
N LYS A 77 -5.78 -6.89 -4.99
CA LYS A 77 -4.59 -7.58 -4.48
C LYS A 77 -4.09 -8.61 -5.47
N ASP A 78 -2.77 -8.62 -5.64
CA ASP A 78 -2.07 -9.59 -6.49
C ASP A 78 -1.78 -10.90 -5.72
N VAL A 79 -1.09 -11.86 -6.35
CA VAL A 79 -0.67 -13.16 -5.76
C VAL A 79 0.12 -13.00 -4.45
N THR A 80 0.74 -11.84 -4.26
CA THR A 80 1.48 -11.48 -3.04
C THR A 80 0.59 -10.95 -1.91
N ASN A 81 -0.74 -10.90 -2.11
CA ASN A 81 -1.75 -10.30 -1.21
C ASN A 81 -1.54 -8.81 -0.93
N LEU A 82 -0.72 -8.12 -1.71
CA LEU A 82 -0.50 -6.67 -1.64
C LEU A 82 -1.27 -5.97 -2.75
N SER A 83 -1.89 -4.83 -2.40
CA SER A 83 -2.47 -3.90 -3.37
C SER A 83 -1.47 -2.79 -3.71
N ALA A 84 -1.73 -2.05 -4.80
CA ALA A 84 -0.92 -0.88 -5.14
C ALA A 84 -0.98 0.18 -4.03
N LEU A 85 -2.14 0.35 -3.39
CA LEU A 85 -2.30 1.25 -2.24
C LEU A 85 -1.43 0.84 -1.04
N ASP A 86 -1.35 -0.46 -0.76
CA ASP A 86 -0.50 -0.98 0.32
C ASP A 86 0.98 -0.74 0.03
N MET A 87 1.40 -0.86 -1.24
CA MET A 87 2.76 -0.57 -1.66
C MET A 87 3.10 0.91 -1.46
N VAL A 88 2.21 1.82 -1.84
CA VAL A 88 2.39 3.28 -1.63
C VAL A 88 2.47 3.61 -0.15
N LYS A 89 1.62 3.00 0.68
CA LYS A 89 1.64 3.17 2.13
C LYS A 89 2.96 2.68 2.74
N ASN A 90 3.44 1.53 2.31
CA ASN A 90 4.70 0.96 2.76
C ASN A 90 5.88 1.84 2.36
N LEU A 91 5.86 2.37 1.13
CA LEU A 91 6.87 3.32 0.66
C LEU A 91 6.87 4.60 1.50
N TYR A 92 5.70 5.16 1.80
CA TYR A 92 5.58 6.34 2.67
C TYR A 92 6.18 6.08 4.05
N ASN A 93 5.86 4.94 4.66
CA ASN A 93 6.45 4.55 5.95
C ASN A 93 7.98 4.37 5.84
N TYR A 94 8.47 3.75 4.77
CA TYR A 94 9.89 3.55 4.52
C TYR A 94 10.65 4.88 4.42
N ILE A 95 10.11 5.85 3.67
CA ILE A 95 10.69 7.18 3.52
C ILE A 95 10.75 7.89 4.88
N ARG A 96 9.66 7.80 5.66
CA ARG A 96 9.59 8.40 7.00
C ARG A 96 10.58 7.77 7.99
N SER A 97 10.89 6.48 7.84
CA SER A 97 11.78 5.74 8.73
C SER A 97 13.27 5.87 8.39
N GLN A 98 13.65 6.59 7.33
CA GLN A 98 15.06 6.80 6.97
C GLN A 98 15.79 7.63 8.05
N LYS A 99 16.78 7.04 8.71
CA LYS A 99 17.69 7.75 9.62
C LYS A 99 18.83 8.41 8.83
N LYS A 100 19.10 9.69 9.08
CA LYS A 100 20.26 10.38 8.51
C LYS A 100 21.46 10.20 9.44
N PHE A 101 22.52 9.58 8.93
CA PHE A 101 23.78 9.44 9.62
C PHE A 101 24.74 10.51 9.12
N TYR A 102 25.19 11.38 10.02
CA TYR A 102 26.21 12.39 9.71
C TYR A 102 27.58 11.80 10.02
N TYR A 103 28.43 11.72 9.01
CA TYR A 103 29.82 11.31 9.19
C TYR A 103 30.67 12.55 9.44
N LYS A 104 31.48 12.51 10.50
CA LYS A 104 32.57 13.44 10.73
C LYS A 104 33.86 12.66 10.50
N SER A 105 34.65 13.07 9.52
CA SER A 105 36.00 12.52 9.40
C SER A 105 36.80 12.99 10.62
N LEU A 106 37.16 12.02 11.47
CA LEU A 106 38.13 12.23 12.53
C LEU A 106 39.49 11.79 11.98
N ASP A 107 40.51 12.59 12.27
CA ASP A 107 41.89 12.27 11.91
C ASP A 107 42.37 11.12 12.81
N GLU A 108 42.36 9.91 12.25
CA GLU A 108 42.76 8.67 12.90
C GLU A 108 44.21 8.70 13.42
N TRP A 109 45.05 9.61 12.90
CA TRP A 109 46.49 9.71 13.24
C TRP A 109 46.80 10.75 14.33
N ARG A 110 45.81 11.52 14.80
CA ARG A 110 45.95 12.47 15.92
C ARG A 110 45.33 11.95 17.22
N TRP A 111 44.72 10.77 17.20
CA TRP A 111 44.08 10.19 18.37
C TRP A 111 45.10 9.39 19.18
N ASP A 112 45.42 9.90 20.36
CA ASP A 112 46.36 9.39 21.37
C ASP A 112 47.79 9.95 21.27
N HIS A 113 48.01 11.05 22.01
CA HIS A 113 49.21 11.31 22.82
C HIS A 113 48.78 12.24 23.97
N LYS A 114 48.06 11.72 24.97
CA LYS A 114 47.96 12.35 26.30
C LYS A 114 47.34 11.46 27.36
#